data_AF-A0A4S0RNJ0-F1
#
_entry.id   AF-A0A4S0RNJ0-F1
#
_cell.length_a   1.000
_cell.length_b   1.000
_cell.length_c   1.000
_cell.angle_alpha   90.00
_cell.angle_beta   90.00
_cell.angle_gamma   90.00
#
_symmetry.space_group_name_H-M   'P 1'
#
loop_
_entity.id
_entity.type
_entity.pdbx_description
1 polymer ?
#
loop_
_entity_poly.entity_id
_entity_poly.type
_entity_poly.pdbx_seq_one_letter_code
_entity_poly.pdbx_strand_id
1 'polypeptide(L)' 'DDSAVRKALDSLAAEGYAEAELDQIGDMDGAPDDEPHLSAYQGALEGEVSIITFDEPI' A
#
# COMPACT_ATOMS: atom_id res chain seq x y z
N ASP A 1 3.59 9.75 10.95
CA ASP A 1 2.98 9.10 12.13
C ASP A 1 2.28 7.88 11.60
N ASP A 2 2.98 6.76 11.66
CA ASP A 2 2.75 5.62 10.77
C ASP A 2 1.71 4.66 11.37
N SER A 3 0.90 5.19 12.30
CA SER A 3 -0.09 4.45 13.06
C SER A 3 -1.24 3.91 12.20
N ALA A 4 -1.54 4.53 11.06
CA ALA A 4 -2.50 4.01 10.09
C ALA A 4 -1.99 2.74 9.40
N VAL A 5 -0.72 2.76 8.96
CA VAL A 5 -0.06 1.61 8.32
C VAL A 5 0.04 0.45 9.30
N ARG A 6 0.46 0.73 10.54
CA ARG A 6 0.54 -0.29 11.60
C ARG A 6 -0.82 -0.98 11.83
N LYS A 7 -1.90 -0.19 11.96
CA LYS A 7 -3.26 -0.73 12.17
C LYS A 7 -3.77 -1.56 10.98
N ALA A 8 -3.43 -1.16 9.76
CA ALA A 8 -3.81 -1.91 8.57
C ALA A 8 -3.12 -3.28 8.55
N LEU A 9 -1.80 -3.32 8.82
CA LEU A 9 -1.04 -4.58 8.90
C LEU A 9 -1.55 -5.48 10.03
N ASP A 10 -1.82 -4.93 11.21
CA ASP A 10 -2.37 -5.68 12.35
C ASP A 10 -3.74 -6.29 11.99
N SER A 11 -4.57 -5.56 11.22
CA SER A 11 -5.88 -6.05 10.77
C SER A 11 -5.77 -7.16 9.72
N LEU A 12 -4.85 -7.02 8.76
CA LEU A 12 -4.60 -8.05 7.75
C LEU A 12 -4.05 -9.35 8.39
N ALA A 13 -3.12 -9.22 9.33
CA ALA A 13 -2.62 -10.38 10.07
C ALA A 13 -3.74 -11.10 10.86
N ALA A 14 -4.68 -10.34 11.44
CA ALA A 14 -5.80 -10.91 12.19
C ALA A 14 -6.82 -11.67 11.30
N GLU A 15 -6.99 -11.25 10.05
CA GLU A 15 -7.88 -11.90 9.07
C GLU A 15 -7.30 -13.18 8.44
N GLY A 16 -6.07 -13.56 8.81
CA GLY A 16 -5.44 -14.83 8.39
C GLY A 16 -4.62 -14.75 7.10
N TYR A 17 -4.23 -13.54 6.67
CA TYR A 17 -3.21 -13.38 5.64
C TYR A 17 -1.86 -13.90 6.16
N ALA A 18 -1.13 -14.66 5.32
CA ALA A 18 0.02 -15.44 5.75
C ALA A 18 1.17 -14.59 6.30
N GLU A 19 1.37 -13.38 5.76
CA GLU A 19 2.37 -12.41 6.19
C GLU A 19 1.98 -11.02 5.67
N ALA A 20 2.00 -10.00 6.53
CA ALA A 20 1.79 -8.61 6.15
C ALA A 20 2.95 -7.79 6.74
N GLU A 21 3.92 -7.44 5.90
CA GLU A 21 5.14 -6.70 6.28
C GLU A 21 5.15 -5.30 5.66
N LEU A 22 5.73 -4.35 6.39
CA LEU A 22 6.06 -3.04 5.88
C LEU A 22 7.47 -3.09 5.26
N ASP A 23 7.55 -3.14 3.94
CA ASP A 23 8.83 -3.23 3.24
C ASP A 23 9.60 -1.89 3.25
N GLN A 24 8.92 -0.77 2.98
CA GLN A 24 9.56 0.56 2.97
C GLN A 24 8.59 1.70 3.30
N ILE A 25 9.12 2.75 3.95
CA ILE A 25 8.51 4.08 4.06
C ILE A 25 9.50 5.10 3.52
N GLY A 26 9.03 6.04 2.70
CA GLY A 26 9.85 7.13 2.17
C GLY A 26 9.00 8.28 1.63
N ASP A 27 9.67 9.37 1.30
CA ASP A 27 9.07 10.51 0.59
C ASP A 27 9.07 10.24 -0.91
N MET A 28 8.04 10.71 -1.60
CA MET A 28 7.95 10.61 -3.06
C MET A 28 8.47 11.89 -3.72
N ASP A 29 9.33 11.75 -4.71
CA ASP A 29 9.85 12.88 -5.52
C ASP A 29 8.84 13.40 -6.57
N GLY A 30 7.63 12.83 -6.62
CA GLY A 30 6.57 13.20 -7.56
C GLY A 30 5.58 12.07 -7.77
N ALA A 31 4.58 12.30 -8.63
CA ALA A 31 3.66 11.26 -9.06
C ALA A 31 4.40 10.19 -9.90
N PRO A 32 4.08 8.90 -9.75
CA PRO A 32 4.59 7.85 -10.63
C PRO A 32 3.93 7.96 -12.02
N ASP A 33 4.64 7.52 -13.05
CA ASP A 33 4.16 7.67 -14.44
C ASP A 33 3.25 6.52 -14.90
N ASP A 34 3.40 5.32 -14.31
CA ASP A 34 2.78 4.09 -14.78
C ASP A 34 1.63 3.59 -13.89
N GLU A 35 0.63 2.99 -14.53
CA GLU A 35 -0.43 2.25 -13.85
C GLU A 35 0.07 0.88 -13.34
N PRO A 36 -0.47 0.37 -12.22
CA PRO A 36 -1.56 0.92 -11.40
C PRO A 36 -1.14 1.96 -10.36
N HIS A 37 0.15 2.32 -10.31
CA HIS A 37 0.72 3.18 -9.27
C HIS A 37 0.23 4.62 -9.38
N LEU A 38 0.03 5.14 -10.59
CA LEU A 38 -0.52 6.48 -10.81
C LEU A 38 -1.93 6.61 -10.24
N SER A 39 -2.81 5.64 -10.49
CA SER A 39 -4.16 5.64 -9.91
C SER A 39 -4.12 5.55 -8.38
N ALA A 40 -3.26 4.72 -7.80
CA ALA A 40 -3.11 4.61 -6.35
C ALA A 40 -2.61 5.93 -5.72
N TYR A 41 -1.69 6.62 -6.38
CA TYR A 41 -1.21 7.93 -5.96
C TYR A 41 -2.32 8.98 -5.95
N GLN A 42 -3.18 9.01 -6.98
CA GLN A 42 -4.31 9.93 -7.05
C GLN A 42 -5.32 9.66 -5.92
N GLY A 43 -5.68 8.39 -5.68
CA GLY A 43 -6.56 8.02 -4.56
C GLY A 43 -5.99 8.47 -3.20
N ALA A 44 -4.68 8.30 -2.99
CA ALA A 44 -4.03 8.75 -1.76
C ALA A 44 -4.10 10.28 -1.55
N LEU A 45 -3.98 11.07 -2.63
CA LEU A 45 -4.16 12.53 -2.56
C LEU A 45 -5.60 12.92 -2.21
N GLU A 46 -6.57 12.09 -2.57
CA GLU A 46 -7.99 12.25 -2.23
C GLU A 46 -8.31 11.73 -0.81
N GLY A 47 -7.33 11.16 -0.11
CA GLY A 47 -7.48 10.60 1.23
C GLY A 47 -7.95 9.15 1.26
N GLU A 48 -7.88 8.46 0.12
CA GLU A 48 -8.25 7.06 -0.01
C GLU A 48 -7.04 6.13 0.22
N VAL A 49 -7.34 4.86 0.51
CA VAL A 49 -6.33 3.79 0.60
C VAL A 49 -6.50 2.88 -0.60
N SER A 50 -5.42 2.67 -1.35
CA SER A 50 -5.39 1.79 -2.52
C SER A 50 -4.57 0.53 -2.24
N ILE A 51 -4.99 -0.60 -2.81
CA ILE A 51 -4.28 -1.89 -2.72
C ILE A 51 -3.93 -2.32 -4.14
N ILE A 52 -2.64 -2.60 -4.38
CA ILE A 52 -2.13 -3.12 -5.65
C ILE A 52 -1.71 -4.57 -5.41
N THR A 53 -2.26 -5.50 -6.21
CA THR A 53 -1.89 -6.92 -6.17
C THR A 53 -1.14 -7.31 -7.43
N PHE A 54 -0.11 -8.13 -7.27
CA PHE A 54 0.65 -8.71 -8.37
C PHE A 54 0.44 -10.22 -8.36
N ASP A 55 0.32 -10.83 -9.53
CA ASP A 55 0.35 -12.29 -9.64
C ASP A 55 1.77 -12.77 -9.37
N GLU A 56 1.91 -13.81 -8.53
CA GLU A 56 3.19 -14.44 -8.28
C GLU A 56 3.68 -15.13 -9.56
N PRO A 57 4.91 -14.84 -10.06
CA PRO A 57 5.42 -15.53 -11.24
C PRO A 57 5.60 -17.02 -10.91
N ILE A 58 4.92 -17.87 -11.67
CA ILE A 58 4.99 -19.34 -11.60
C ILE A 58 6.38 -19.88 -11.92
#